data_AF-A0A813GLP1-F1
#
_entry.id   AF-A0A813GLP1-F1
#
_cell.length_a   1.000
_cell.length_b   1.000
_cell.length_c   1.000
_cell.angle_alpha   90.00
_cell.angle_beta   90.00
_cell.angle_gamma   90.00
#
_symmetry.space_group_name_H-M   'P 1'
#
loop_
_entity.id
_entity.type
_entity.pdbx_description
1 polymer ?
#
loop_
_entity_poly.entity_id
_entity_poly.type
_entity_poly.pdbx_seq_one_letter_code
_entity_poly.pdbx_strand_id
1 'polypeptide(L)'
;CIHAVRNVSPELTIAVSHNFIDATCLPQTLGCLQKALAAFAERRSGGATGDEALEFLSEGNLDAPSASLLAASLHAPQAIAVLVGSAVETVRHARNALGPEEQAGKGLRLQMLERSISEAWVTCGQALESAAAGLASDAATTSPEVSASTAASLRECIRDAARDAMATVDAIAEHALRPPDDPPEVCYPGRRLRVAVLHGTCSNSQVMEMQLLHLRTVCGDKVEFLFIQGHLPAGPENPQHRLMSTFFPDQLFWQYAQETLQQKLRELAPVDGVIGFSQGSNLALHLAGRASIGTGAPLSFVETHGYHAFFKEHPFIARPWEERIDKFTKDKGAVLVLVRVPFLCGGTRIV
;
A
#
# COMPACT_ATOMS: atom_id res chain seq x y z
N CYS A 1 9.21 -11.30 -5.42
CA CYS A 1 8.60 -10.19 -4.65
C CYS A 1 9.65 -9.56 -3.77
N ILE A 2 10.23 -8.45 -4.24
CA ILE A 2 10.97 -7.52 -3.39
C ILE A 2 9.93 -6.45 -3.06
N HIS A 3 9.47 -6.38 -1.81
CA HIS A 3 8.52 -5.35 -1.38
C HIS A 3 9.19 -4.52 -0.30
N ALA A 4 9.75 -3.38 -0.73
CA ALA A 4 10.05 -2.27 0.16
C ALA A 4 8.96 -1.24 -0.05
N VAL A 5 8.24 -0.87 1.01
CA VAL A 5 7.42 0.34 0.99
C VAL A 5 8.39 1.51 0.98
N ARG A 6 8.73 2.00 -0.22
CA ARG A 6 9.38 3.31 -0.37
C ARG A 6 8.27 4.36 -0.37
N ASN A 7 8.29 5.26 0.61
CA ASN A 7 7.54 6.50 0.52
C ASN A 7 8.05 7.29 -0.69
N VAL A 8 7.24 7.34 -1.74
CA VAL A 8 7.58 8.03 -3.00
C VAL A 8 7.26 9.53 -2.95
N SER A 9 6.50 10.02 -1.96
CA SER A 9 6.29 11.45 -1.71
C SER A 9 5.79 11.72 -0.27
N PRO A 10 6.28 12.78 0.42
CA PRO A 10 5.72 13.25 1.69
C PRO A 10 4.25 13.70 1.60
N GLU A 11 3.80 14.12 0.41
CA GLU A 11 2.46 14.67 0.17
C GLU A 11 1.44 13.60 -0.27
N LEU A 12 1.92 12.42 -0.68
CA LEU A 12 1.09 11.30 -1.12
C LEU A 12 1.36 10.06 -0.27
N THR A 13 1.02 10.10 1.02
CA THR A 13 0.88 8.86 1.81
C THR A 13 -0.48 8.22 1.49
N ILE A 14 -0.68 7.78 0.24
CA ILE A 14 -1.83 6.95 -0.10
C ILE A 14 -1.44 5.51 0.21
N ALA A 15 -1.67 5.16 1.47
CA ALA A 15 -1.78 3.80 1.92
C ALA A 15 -3.06 3.16 1.35
N VAL A 16 -3.07 2.75 0.08
CA VAL A 16 -4.09 1.80 -0.40
C VAL A 16 -3.69 0.41 0.05
N SER A 17 -3.94 0.02 1.31
CA SER A 17 -3.50 -1.27 1.84
C SER A 17 -4.18 -2.50 1.29
N HIS A 18 -5.08 -2.31 0.35
CA HIS A 18 -5.71 -3.40 -0.37
C HIS A 18 -5.09 -3.54 -1.77
N ASN A 19 -4.32 -2.52 -2.23
CA ASN A 19 -3.58 -2.51 -3.48
C ASN A 19 -2.15 -2.00 -3.21
N PHE A 20 -1.29 -2.87 -2.68
CA PHE A 20 0.13 -2.70 -2.96
C PHE A 20 0.26 -2.77 -4.47
N ILE A 21 0.54 -1.62 -5.08
CA ILE A 21 0.89 -1.60 -6.48
C ILE A 21 2.34 -2.07 -6.58
N ASP A 22 2.53 -3.38 -6.52
CA ASP A 22 3.74 -3.98 -7.08
C ASP A 22 3.86 -3.48 -8.53
N ALA A 23 5.08 -3.22 -8.99
CA ALA A 23 5.34 -2.94 -10.40
C ALA A 23 4.65 -3.96 -11.31
N THR A 24 4.53 -5.23 -10.87
CA THR A 24 3.80 -6.28 -11.59
C THR A 24 2.28 -6.03 -11.74
N CYS A 25 1.65 -5.35 -10.78
CA CYS A 25 0.22 -5.03 -10.77
C CYS A 25 -0.08 -3.64 -11.35
N LEU A 26 0.95 -2.80 -11.50
CA LEU A 26 0.81 -1.42 -11.95
C LEU A 26 0.14 -1.28 -13.33
N PRO A 27 0.44 -2.11 -14.36
CA PRO A 27 -0.24 -1.99 -15.65
C PRO A 27 -1.76 -2.19 -15.54
N GLN A 28 -2.20 -3.18 -14.77
CA GLN A 28 -3.63 -3.43 -14.55
C GLN A 28 -4.27 -2.30 -13.73
N THR A 29 -3.57 -1.81 -12.71
CA THR A 29 -4.04 -0.69 -11.87
C THR A 29 -4.23 0.58 -12.69
N LEU A 30 -3.26 0.92 -13.55
CA LEU A 30 -3.34 2.04 -14.48
C LEU A 30 -4.47 1.84 -15.51
N GLY A 31 -4.70 0.62 -15.99
CA GLY A 31 -5.84 0.31 -16.86
C GLY A 31 -7.19 0.51 -16.16
N CYS A 32 -7.31 0.14 -14.89
CA CYS A 32 -8.52 0.41 -14.09
C CYS A 32 -8.72 1.92 -13.88
N LEU A 33 -7.65 2.63 -13.51
CA LEU A 33 -7.69 4.09 -13.34
C LEU A 33 -8.06 4.80 -14.65
N GLN A 34 -7.50 4.37 -15.79
CA GLN A 34 -7.86 4.90 -17.11
C GLN A 34 -9.35 4.76 -17.39
N LYS A 35 -9.94 3.59 -17.13
CA LYS A 35 -11.39 3.36 -17.32
C LYS A 35 -12.22 4.24 -16.39
N ALA A 36 -11.78 4.40 -15.14
CA ALA A 36 -12.43 5.27 -14.17
C ALA A 36 -12.40 6.74 -14.61
N LEU A 37 -11.26 7.22 -15.11
CA LEU A 37 -11.11 8.57 -15.67
C LEU A 37 -11.98 8.79 -16.91
N ALA A 38 -12.10 7.78 -17.79
CA ALA A 38 -12.99 7.85 -18.95
C ALA A 38 -14.46 7.94 -18.54
N ALA A 39 -14.91 7.12 -17.59
CA ALA A 39 -16.27 7.17 -17.06
C ALA A 39 -16.57 8.50 -16.34
N PHE A 40 -15.59 9.03 -15.61
CA PHE A 40 -15.66 10.36 -15.00
C PHE A 40 -15.84 11.46 -16.06
N ALA A 41 -15.03 11.44 -17.12
CA ALA A 41 -15.12 12.40 -18.22
C ALA A 41 -16.46 12.30 -18.99
N GLU A 42 -16.95 11.08 -19.24
CA GLU A 42 -18.25 10.85 -19.87
C GLU A 42 -19.38 11.47 -19.05
N ARG A 43 -19.40 11.24 -17.74
CA ARG A 43 -20.40 11.82 -16.83
C ARG A 43 -20.40 13.34 -16.86
N ARG A 44 -19.21 13.94 -16.84
CA ARG A 44 -19.05 15.38 -16.95
C ARG A 44 -19.55 15.94 -18.28
N SER A 45 -19.29 15.24 -19.39
CA SER A 45 -19.83 15.63 -20.69
C SER A 45 -21.37 15.60 -20.74
N GLY A 46 -21.99 14.78 -19.88
CA GLY A 46 -23.44 14.73 -19.66
C GLY A 46 -24.00 15.80 -18.71
N GLY A 47 -23.16 16.74 -18.23
CA GLY A 47 -23.57 17.84 -17.37
C GLY A 47 -23.42 17.61 -15.86
N ALA A 48 -22.87 16.46 -15.43
CA ALA A 48 -22.59 16.23 -14.02
C ALA A 48 -21.43 17.10 -13.53
N THR A 49 -21.54 17.59 -12.29
CA THR A 49 -20.42 18.23 -11.58
C THR A 49 -19.31 17.21 -11.27
N GLY A 50 -18.13 17.69 -10.90
CA GLY A 50 -17.03 16.81 -10.48
C GLY A 50 -17.39 15.92 -9.30
N ASP A 51 -18.10 16.48 -8.31
CA ASP A 51 -18.50 15.76 -7.10
C ASP A 51 -19.57 14.70 -7.42
N GLU A 52 -20.60 15.04 -8.21
CA GLU A 52 -21.63 14.08 -8.64
C GLU A 52 -21.03 12.92 -9.46
N ALA A 53 -20.04 13.21 -10.31
CA ALA A 53 -19.36 12.18 -11.08
C ALA A 53 -18.50 11.25 -10.19
N LEU A 54 -17.83 11.80 -9.18
CA LEU A 54 -17.07 11.02 -8.19
C LEU A 54 -17.98 10.17 -7.31
N GLU A 55 -19.06 10.75 -6.79
CA GLU A 55 -20.05 10.06 -5.96
C GLU A 55 -20.65 8.88 -6.73
N PHE A 56 -21.12 9.10 -7.97
CA PHE A 56 -21.65 8.04 -8.82
C PHE A 56 -20.66 6.88 -9.04
N LEU A 57 -19.38 7.19 -9.22
CA LEU A 57 -18.37 6.15 -9.40
C LEU A 57 -18.10 5.37 -8.10
N SER A 58 -18.19 6.04 -6.94
CA SER A 58 -17.99 5.44 -5.63
C SER A 58 -19.15 4.54 -5.16
N GLU A 59 -20.40 4.84 -5.58
CA GLU A 59 -21.61 4.14 -5.12
C GLU A 59 -21.88 2.78 -5.78
N GLY A 60 -20.90 2.19 -6.49
CA GLY A 60 -21.01 0.82 -6.99
C GLY A 60 -20.31 0.52 -8.31
N ASN A 61 -19.63 1.50 -8.91
CA ASN A 61 -18.93 1.30 -10.19
C ASN A 61 -17.42 1.09 -10.01
N LEU A 62 -16.86 1.52 -8.88
CA LEU A 62 -15.47 1.30 -8.50
C LEU A 62 -15.41 0.67 -7.11
N ASP A 63 -14.45 -0.24 -6.92
CA ASP A 63 -14.06 -0.62 -5.56
C ASP A 63 -13.44 0.57 -4.82
N ALA A 64 -13.53 0.56 -3.48
CA ALA A 64 -13.04 1.67 -2.66
C ALA A 64 -11.55 2.03 -2.92
N PRO A 65 -10.63 1.07 -3.13
CA PRO A 65 -9.27 1.35 -3.58
C PRO A 65 -9.18 2.16 -4.89
N SER A 66 -9.93 1.75 -5.91
CA SER A 66 -9.95 2.40 -7.23
C SER A 66 -10.59 3.78 -7.17
N ALA A 67 -11.66 3.94 -6.37
CA ALA A 67 -12.26 5.25 -6.12
C ALA A 67 -11.29 6.20 -5.41
N SER A 68 -10.56 5.71 -4.41
CA SER A 68 -9.53 6.49 -3.70
C SER A 68 -8.39 6.89 -4.63
N LEU A 69 -7.93 5.97 -5.48
CA LEU A 69 -6.89 6.24 -6.46
C LEU A 69 -7.36 7.27 -7.50
N LEU A 70 -8.60 7.17 -7.98
CA LEU A 70 -9.19 8.15 -8.89
C LEU A 70 -9.21 9.55 -8.26
N ALA A 71 -9.79 9.68 -7.06
CA ALA A 71 -9.88 10.94 -6.35
C ALA A 71 -8.50 11.59 -6.14
N ALA A 72 -7.52 10.79 -5.70
CA ALA A 72 -6.15 11.22 -5.57
C ALA A 72 -5.51 11.65 -6.89
N SER A 73 -5.76 10.91 -7.98
CA SER A 73 -5.21 11.22 -9.30
C SER A 73 -5.75 12.55 -9.81
N LEU A 74 -7.04 12.82 -9.60
CA LEU A 74 -7.67 14.09 -9.99
C LEU A 74 -7.14 15.27 -9.15
N HIS A 75 -6.83 15.05 -7.87
CA HIS A 75 -6.33 16.09 -6.98
C HIS A 75 -4.82 16.37 -7.14
N ALA A 76 -4.03 15.31 -7.32
CA ALA A 76 -2.57 15.36 -7.38
C ALA A 76 -2.04 14.46 -8.52
N PRO A 77 -2.30 14.82 -9.79
CA PRO A 77 -1.93 14.00 -10.95
C PRO A 77 -0.42 13.72 -11.04
N GLN A 78 0.40 14.67 -10.59
CA GLN A 78 1.85 14.54 -10.49
C GLN A 78 2.28 13.37 -9.60
N ALA A 79 1.51 13.08 -8.55
CA ALA A 79 1.86 12.06 -7.58
C ALA A 79 1.77 10.65 -8.17
N ILE A 80 0.84 10.43 -9.12
CA ILE A 80 0.76 9.18 -9.88
C ILE A 80 1.95 9.05 -10.84
N ALA A 81 2.36 10.14 -11.48
CA ALA A 81 3.54 10.14 -12.35
C ALA A 81 4.81 9.74 -11.57
N VAL A 82 4.99 10.27 -10.35
CA VAL A 82 6.09 9.89 -9.45
C VAL A 82 6.07 8.39 -9.15
N LEU A 83 4.90 7.87 -8.78
CA LEU A 83 4.72 6.46 -8.43
C LEU A 83 5.10 5.55 -9.61
N VAL A 84 4.62 5.88 -10.81
CA VAL A 84 4.95 5.12 -12.03
C VAL A 84 6.44 5.19 -12.34
N GLY A 85 7.04 6.38 -12.29
CA GLY A 85 8.46 6.57 -12.54
C GLY A 85 9.33 5.74 -11.58
N SER A 86 9.00 5.76 -10.29
CA SER A 86 9.69 4.96 -9.28
C SER A 86 9.57 3.45 -9.51
N ALA A 87 8.39 2.98 -9.94
CA ALA A 87 8.17 1.57 -10.25
C ALA A 87 8.99 1.12 -11.48
N VAL A 88 9.04 1.94 -12.54
CA VAL A 88 9.87 1.69 -13.73
C VAL A 88 11.34 1.58 -13.36
N GLU A 89 11.85 2.51 -12.54
CA GLU A 89 13.25 2.49 -12.13
C GLU A 89 13.57 1.28 -11.25
N THR A 90 12.65 0.89 -10.38
CA THR A 90 12.78 -0.34 -9.57
C THR A 90 12.91 -1.59 -10.45
N VAL A 91 12.07 -1.72 -11.49
CA VAL A 91 12.14 -2.84 -12.44
C VAL A 91 13.46 -2.82 -13.21
N ARG A 92 13.93 -1.63 -13.61
CA ARG A 92 15.19 -1.44 -14.33
C ARG A 92 16.40 -1.82 -13.47
N HIS A 93 16.45 -1.37 -12.22
CA HIS A 93 17.48 -1.79 -11.27
C HIS A 93 17.46 -3.30 -11.03
N ALA A 94 16.28 -3.89 -10.82
CA ALA A 94 16.15 -5.34 -10.64
C ALA A 94 16.67 -6.12 -11.86
N ARG A 95 16.43 -5.62 -13.08
CA ARG A 95 16.96 -6.22 -14.31
C ARG A 95 18.47 -6.09 -14.40
N ASN A 96 19.01 -4.92 -14.09
CA ASN A 96 20.45 -4.65 -14.19
C ASN A 96 21.26 -5.43 -13.12
N ALA A 97 20.63 -5.80 -12.01
CA ALA A 97 21.24 -6.62 -10.96
C ALA A 97 21.32 -8.12 -11.28
N LEU A 98 20.68 -8.58 -12.37
CA LEU A 98 20.72 -10.00 -12.76
C LEU A 98 22.09 -10.38 -13.34
N GLY A 99 22.58 -11.56 -12.95
CA GLY A 99 23.78 -12.16 -13.54
C GLY A 99 23.56 -12.53 -15.02
N PRO A 100 24.63 -12.74 -15.81
CA PRO A 100 24.55 -13.00 -17.25
C PRO A 100 23.61 -14.18 -17.63
N GLU A 101 23.61 -15.24 -16.83
CA GLU A 101 22.77 -16.43 -17.07
C GLU A 101 21.27 -16.16 -16.82
N GLU A 102 20.94 -15.21 -15.93
CA GLU A 102 19.56 -14.88 -15.59
C GLU A 102 18.94 -13.87 -16.56
N GLN A 103 19.77 -13.12 -17.31
CA GLN A 103 19.32 -12.08 -18.24
C GLN A 103 18.41 -12.63 -19.35
N ALA A 104 18.72 -13.81 -19.91
CA ALA A 104 17.95 -14.38 -21.01
C ALA A 104 16.50 -14.72 -20.63
N GLY A 105 16.26 -15.13 -19.37
CA GLY A 105 14.93 -15.50 -18.88
C GLY A 105 14.27 -14.40 -18.05
N LYS A 106 14.87 -14.08 -16.89
CA LYS A 106 14.32 -13.10 -15.95
C LYS A 106 14.46 -11.67 -16.48
N GLY A 107 15.58 -11.37 -17.15
CA GLY A 107 15.83 -10.04 -17.72
C GLY A 107 14.80 -9.66 -18.78
N LEU A 108 14.46 -10.59 -19.68
CA LEU A 108 13.40 -10.40 -20.67
C LEU A 108 12.04 -10.15 -20.01
N ARG A 109 11.68 -10.90 -18.96
CA ARG A 109 10.41 -10.68 -18.24
C ARG A 109 10.34 -9.30 -17.59
N LEU A 110 11.43 -8.85 -16.96
CA LEU A 110 11.50 -7.51 -16.37
C LEU A 110 11.46 -6.41 -17.44
N GLN A 111 12.08 -6.61 -18.59
CA GLN A 111 11.97 -5.69 -19.74
C GLN A 111 10.54 -5.61 -20.27
N MET A 112 9.85 -6.75 -20.41
CA MET A 112 8.44 -6.76 -20.80
C MET A 112 7.55 -6.04 -19.78
N LEU A 113 7.85 -6.20 -18.49
CA LEU A 113 7.13 -5.49 -17.42
C LEU A 113 7.35 -3.98 -17.47
N GLU A 114 8.62 -3.53 -17.59
CA GLU A 114 8.96 -2.11 -17.77
C GLU A 114 8.20 -1.47 -18.94
N ARG A 115 8.16 -2.18 -20.08
CA ARG A 115 7.42 -1.75 -21.26
C ARG A 115 5.92 -1.68 -21.01
N SER A 116 5.34 -2.70 -20.39
CA SER A 116 3.91 -2.76 -20.09
C SER A 116 3.47 -1.64 -19.14
N ILE A 117 4.28 -1.31 -18.12
CA ILE A 117 4.03 -0.17 -17.23
C ILE A 117 4.03 1.13 -18.03
N SER A 118 5.04 1.32 -18.88
CA SER A 118 5.21 2.55 -19.66
C SER A 118 4.05 2.76 -20.65
N GLU A 119 3.64 1.70 -21.36
CA GLU A 119 2.50 1.75 -22.29
C GLU A 119 1.18 2.05 -21.57
N ALA A 120 0.92 1.40 -20.42
CA ALA A 120 -0.27 1.66 -19.62
C ALA A 120 -0.29 3.09 -19.04
N TRP A 121 0.88 3.64 -18.70
CA TRP A 121 0.99 5.02 -18.22
C TRP A 121 0.70 6.04 -19.31
N VAL A 122 1.16 5.82 -20.54
CA VAL A 122 0.86 6.74 -21.66
C VAL A 122 -0.65 6.88 -21.85
N THR A 123 -1.40 5.77 -21.86
CA THR A 123 -2.85 5.81 -22.05
C THR A 123 -3.57 6.38 -20.83
N CYS A 124 -3.14 6.02 -19.61
CA CYS A 124 -3.72 6.55 -18.38
C CYS A 124 -3.44 8.04 -18.19
N GLY A 125 -2.23 8.50 -18.51
CA GLY A 125 -1.80 9.90 -18.40
C GLY A 125 -2.60 10.82 -19.32
N GLN A 126 -2.86 10.39 -20.56
CA GLN A 126 -3.73 11.13 -21.49
C GLN A 126 -5.17 11.26 -20.97
N ALA A 127 -5.72 10.19 -20.39
CA ALA A 127 -7.04 10.24 -19.76
C ALA A 127 -7.05 11.17 -18.54
N LEU A 128 -5.97 11.18 -17.77
CA LEU A 128 -5.82 12.03 -16.59
C LEU A 128 -5.73 13.51 -16.96
N GLU A 129 -4.92 13.85 -17.96
CA GLU A 129 -4.82 15.22 -18.50
C GLU A 129 -6.18 15.71 -19.03
N SER A 130 -6.91 14.84 -19.72
CA SER A 130 -8.25 15.17 -20.25
C SER A 130 -9.25 15.43 -19.13
N ALA A 131 -9.24 14.60 -18.08
CA ALA A 131 -10.11 14.79 -16.91
C ALA A 131 -9.76 16.05 -16.12
N ALA A 132 -8.46 16.31 -15.90
CA ALA A 132 -7.98 17.50 -15.21
C ALA A 132 -8.31 18.79 -15.97
N ALA A 133 -8.18 18.80 -17.31
CA ALA A 133 -8.60 19.93 -18.13
C ALA A 133 -10.12 20.19 -18.02
N GLY A 134 -10.93 19.12 -17.95
CA GLY A 134 -12.36 19.22 -17.73
C GLY A 134 -12.73 19.85 -16.39
N LEU A 135 -11.95 19.59 -15.33
CA LEU A 135 -12.12 20.22 -14.01
C LEU A 135 -11.69 21.70 -14.01
N ALA A 136 -10.58 22.02 -14.66
CA ALA A 136 -10.10 23.39 -14.78
C ALA A 136 -11.09 24.29 -15.54
N SER A 137 -11.81 23.74 -16.53
CA SER A 137 -12.84 24.48 -17.27
C SER A 137 -14.04 24.88 -16.42
N ASP A 138 -14.39 24.10 -15.39
CA ASP A 138 -15.48 24.45 -14.46
C ASP A 138 -15.08 25.55 -13.49
N ALA A 139 -13.82 25.53 -13.07
CA ALA A 139 -13.25 26.63 -12.29
C ALA A 139 -13.19 27.94 -13.11
N ALA A 140 -13.04 27.82 -14.44
CA ALA A 140 -12.97 28.98 -15.34
C ALA A 140 -14.30 29.69 -15.54
N THR A 141 -15.41 28.95 -15.62
CA THR A 141 -16.76 29.52 -15.75
C THR A 141 -17.22 30.21 -14.47
N THR A 142 -16.56 29.92 -13.35
CA THR A 142 -16.79 30.60 -12.06
C THR A 142 -15.88 31.81 -11.83
N SER A 143 -14.80 32.01 -12.62
CA SER A 143 -14.05 33.29 -12.74
C SER A 143 -13.08 33.30 -13.95
N PRO A 144 -13.31 34.14 -14.99
CA PRO A 144 -12.63 34.00 -16.29
C PRO A 144 -11.17 34.49 -16.36
N GLU A 145 -10.68 35.34 -15.46
CA GLU A 145 -9.32 35.90 -15.54
C GLU A 145 -8.21 34.93 -15.08
N VAL A 146 -8.55 33.82 -14.42
CA VAL A 146 -7.57 32.89 -13.83
C VAL A 146 -7.27 31.68 -14.74
N SER A 147 -8.13 31.38 -15.73
CA SER A 147 -8.23 30.05 -16.36
C SER A 147 -7.10 29.66 -17.34
N ALA A 148 -6.80 30.48 -18.35
CA ALA A 148 -5.87 30.09 -19.42
C ALA A 148 -4.40 30.01 -18.94
N SER A 149 -4.02 30.94 -18.06
CA SER A 149 -2.74 30.90 -17.36
C SER A 149 -2.64 29.67 -16.46
N THR A 150 -3.72 29.30 -15.76
CA THR A 150 -3.73 28.13 -14.86
C THR A 150 -3.61 26.82 -15.63
N ALA A 151 -4.26 26.67 -16.78
CA ALA A 151 -4.15 25.44 -17.58
C ALA A 151 -2.77 25.26 -18.22
N ALA A 152 -2.13 26.34 -18.68
CA ALA A 152 -0.77 26.31 -19.19
C ALA A 152 0.24 26.07 -18.06
N SER A 153 0.11 26.78 -16.94
CA SER A 153 0.90 26.54 -15.73
C SER A 153 0.70 25.12 -15.19
N LEU A 154 -0.50 24.54 -15.24
CA LEU A 154 -0.73 23.18 -14.77
C LEU A 154 0.01 22.15 -15.64
N ARG A 155 0.02 22.31 -16.97
CA ARG A 155 0.77 21.42 -17.87
C ARG A 155 2.28 21.55 -17.66
N GLU A 156 2.77 22.77 -17.49
CA GLU A 156 4.17 23.04 -17.22
C GLU A 156 4.55 22.52 -15.82
N CYS A 157 3.73 22.75 -14.80
CA CYS A 157 3.86 22.18 -13.46
C CYS A 157 3.78 20.65 -13.45
N ILE A 158 2.96 19.98 -14.26
CA ILE A 158 2.95 18.51 -14.35
C ILE A 158 4.28 18.02 -14.95
N ARG A 159 4.78 18.70 -15.98
CA ARG A 159 6.04 18.35 -16.65
C ARG A 159 7.26 18.61 -15.75
N ASP A 160 7.26 19.73 -15.05
CA ASP A 160 8.30 20.10 -14.10
C ASP A 160 8.20 19.28 -12.82
N ALA A 161 7.00 19.02 -12.29
CA ALA A 161 6.82 18.10 -11.16
C ALA A 161 7.20 16.67 -11.52
N ALA A 162 6.99 16.20 -12.75
CA ALA A 162 7.53 14.91 -13.19
C ALA A 162 9.07 14.93 -13.19
N ARG A 163 9.70 16.02 -13.64
CA ARG A 163 11.16 16.21 -13.65
C ARG A 163 11.72 16.33 -12.22
N ASP A 164 11.07 17.10 -11.36
CA ASP A 164 11.43 17.34 -9.96
C ASP A 164 11.14 16.12 -9.11
N ALA A 165 10.09 15.36 -9.41
CA ALA A 165 9.84 14.06 -8.81
C ALA A 165 10.94 13.06 -9.19
N MET A 166 11.40 13.07 -10.44
CA MET A 166 12.58 12.27 -10.81
C MET A 166 13.82 12.73 -10.05
N ALA A 167 14.08 14.04 -9.97
CA ALA A 167 15.18 14.58 -9.19
C ALA A 167 15.05 14.32 -7.68
N THR A 168 13.83 14.30 -7.15
CA THR A 168 13.50 14.00 -5.74
C THR A 168 13.60 12.50 -5.47
N VAL A 169 13.22 11.64 -6.42
CA VAL A 169 13.48 10.21 -6.34
C VAL A 169 14.98 9.94 -6.39
N ASP A 170 15.73 10.68 -7.20
CA ASP A 170 17.20 10.61 -7.21
C ASP A 170 17.79 11.12 -5.89
N ALA A 171 17.28 12.21 -5.33
CA ALA A 171 17.71 12.75 -4.04
C ALA A 171 17.28 11.88 -2.84
N ILE A 172 16.09 11.28 -2.86
CA ILE A 172 15.62 10.30 -1.88
C ILE A 172 16.40 9.00 -2.03
N ALA A 173 16.74 8.58 -3.26
CA ALA A 173 17.64 7.46 -3.46
C ALA A 173 19.02 7.78 -2.89
N GLU A 174 19.54 8.97 -3.12
CA GLU A 174 20.81 9.44 -2.56
C GLU A 174 20.74 9.53 -1.03
N HIS A 175 19.64 10.03 -0.45
CA HIS A 175 19.46 10.20 0.98
C HIS A 175 19.10 8.90 1.71
N ALA A 176 18.35 7.98 1.08
CA ALA A 176 18.09 6.63 1.59
C ALA A 176 19.31 5.71 1.46
N LEU A 177 20.26 6.06 0.57
CA LEU A 177 21.59 5.46 0.52
C LEU A 177 22.55 6.07 1.54
N ARG A 178 22.27 7.27 2.08
CA ARG A 178 22.99 7.78 3.24
C ARG A 178 22.49 7.00 4.46
N PRO A 179 23.36 6.22 5.13
CA PRO A 179 22.98 5.63 6.40
C PRO A 179 22.59 6.78 7.35
N PRO A 180 21.49 6.67 8.12
CA PRO A 180 21.16 7.66 9.13
C PRO A 180 22.38 7.87 10.04
N ASP A 181 22.71 9.14 10.33
CA ASP A 181 23.92 9.51 11.10
C ASP A 181 23.97 8.81 12.47
N ASP A 182 22.81 8.43 13.00
CA ASP A 182 22.66 7.35 13.98
C ASP A 182 21.44 6.49 13.59
N PRO A 183 21.59 5.16 13.36
CA PRO A 183 20.43 4.30 13.21
C PRO A 183 19.59 4.41 14.49
N PRO A 184 18.25 4.55 14.37
CA PRO A 184 17.42 4.54 15.57
C PRO A 184 17.75 3.26 16.34
N GLU A 185 17.97 3.41 17.64
CA GLU A 185 18.41 2.35 18.55
C GLU A 185 17.25 1.36 18.80
N VAL A 186 16.73 0.73 17.73
CA VAL A 186 15.47 -0.04 17.77
C VAL A 186 15.69 -1.50 18.18
N CYS A 187 16.90 -1.89 18.58
CA CYS A 187 17.13 -3.25 19.03
C CYS A 187 18.06 -3.25 20.24
N TYR A 188 17.48 -3.02 21.42
CA TYR A 188 18.19 -3.20 22.67
C TYR A 188 18.58 -4.68 22.82
N PRO A 189 19.87 -5.01 22.93
CA PRO A 189 20.29 -6.38 23.18
C PRO A 189 19.60 -6.93 24.44
N GLY A 190 19.00 -8.11 24.34
CA GLY A 190 18.41 -8.81 25.48
C GLY A 190 16.92 -8.57 25.73
N ARG A 191 16.20 -7.81 24.88
CA ARG A 191 14.72 -7.74 24.92
C ARG A 191 14.08 -8.51 23.76
N ARG A 192 12.79 -8.83 23.91
CA ARG A 192 11.96 -9.40 22.85
C ARG A 192 11.65 -8.34 21.78
N LEU A 193 11.45 -8.80 20.54
CA LEU A 193 10.90 -7.98 19.47
C LEU A 193 9.42 -7.71 19.75
N ARG A 194 8.96 -6.46 19.77
CA ARG A 194 7.59 -6.07 20.11
C ARG A 194 6.85 -5.65 18.85
N VAL A 195 5.81 -6.39 18.49
CA VAL A 195 5.12 -6.25 17.21
C VAL A 195 3.65 -5.96 17.44
N ALA A 196 3.21 -4.76 17.06
CA ALA A 196 1.80 -4.39 17.12
C ALA A 196 1.02 -5.10 16.01
N VAL A 197 -0.11 -5.72 16.36
CA VAL A 197 -0.98 -6.42 15.41
C VAL A 197 -2.30 -5.67 15.29
N LEU A 198 -2.63 -5.24 14.08
CA LEU A 198 -3.85 -4.52 13.74
C LEU A 198 -4.81 -5.43 12.97
N HIS A 199 -6.01 -5.63 13.52
CA HIS A 199 -7.02 -6.51 12.93
C HIS A 199 -7.74 -5.89 11.72
N GLY A 200 -8.50 -6.70 10.98
CA GLY A 200 -9.37 -6.22 9.90
C GLY A 200 -10.66 -5.58 10.42
N THR A 201 -11.45 -5.03 9.49
CA THR A 201 -12.83 -4.63 9.77
C THR A 201 -13.65 -5.84 10.26
N CYS A 202 -14.59 -5.61 11.16
CA CYS A 202 -15.41 -6.66 11.76
C CYS A 202 -14.59 -7.79 12.42
N SER A 203 -13.49 -7.43 13.09
CA SER A 203 -12.65 -8.36 13.84
C SER A 203 -12.33 -7.78 15.22
N ASN A 204 -11.51 -8.46 16.01
CA ASN A 204 -11.08 -7.99 17.32
C ASN A 204 -9.70 -8.59 17.68
N SER A 205 -9.13 -8.17 18.80
CA SER A 205 -7.80 -8.64 19.24
C SER A 205 -7.78 -10.15 19.50
N GLN A 206 -8.84 -10.71 20.08
CA GLN A 206 -8.96 -12.14 20.39
C GLN A 206 -9.01 -13.00 19.11
N VAL A 207 -9.81 -12.58 18.13
CA VAL A 207 -9.89 -13.23 16.81
C VAL A 207 -8.52 -13.22 16.15
N MET A 208 -7.80 -12.10 16.18
CA MET A 208 -6.46 -12.08 15.61
C MET A 208 -5.45 -12.92 16.39
N GLU A 209 -5.56 -12.95 17.71
CA GLU A 209 -4.72 -13.78 18.55
C GLU A 209 -4.88 -15.27 18.21
N MET A 210 -6.12 -15.71 17.97
CA MET A 210 -6.41 -17.07 17.50
C MET A 210 -5.85 -17.32 16.09
N GLN A 211 -6.08 -16.40 15.16
CA GLN A 211 -5.62 -16.55 13.76
C GLN A 211 -4.09 -16.57 13.64
N LEU A 212 -3.38 -15.88 14.54
CA LEU A 212 -1.91 -15.86 14.58
C LEU A 212 -1.30 -16.86 15.57
N LEU A 213 -2.07 -17.81 16.10
CA LEU A 213 -1.58 -18.78 17.08
C LEU A 213 -0.33 -19.53 16.58
N HIS A 214 -0.34 -20.00 15.32
CA HIS A 214 0.81 -20.71 14.76
C HIS A 214 2.07 -19.84 14.69
N LEU A 215 1.93 -18.60 14.21
CA LEU A 215 3.04 -17.64 14.14
C LEU A 215 3.61 -17.37 15.54
N ARG A 216 2.75 -17.21 16.55
CA ARG A 216 3.16 -17.02 17.95
C ARG A 216 3.93 -18.22 18.48
N THR A 217 3.42 -19.43 18.26
CA THR A 217 4.09 -20.68 18.69
C THR A 217 5.49 -20.78 18.10
N VAL A 218 5.62 -20.44 16.82
CA VAL A 218 6.88 -20.50 16.09
C VAL A 218 7.87 -19.42 16.54
N CYS A 219 7.41 -18.20 16.77
CA CYS A 219 8.24 -17.12 17.27
C CYS A 219 8.66 -17.34 18.73
N GLY A 220 7.86 -18.05 19.51
CA GLY A 220 8.13 -18.38 20.90
C GLY A 220 8.33 -17.13 21.76
N ASP A 221 9.38 -17.13 22.57
CA ASP A 221 9.75 -16.03 23.46
C ASP A 221 10.58 -14.94 22.77
N LYS A 222 10.87 -15.06 21.47
CA LYS A 222 11.66 -14.08 20.71
C LYS A 222 10.84 -12.84 20.33
N VAL A 223 9.51 -12.99 20.25
CA VAL A 223 8.59 -11.94 19.80
C VAL A 223 7.41 -11.79 20.77
N GLU A 224 7.13 -10.56 21.19
CA GLU A 224 5.93 -10.16 21.90
C GLU A 224 4.94 -9.53 20.92
N PHE A 225 3.80 -10.19 20.71
CA PHE A 225 2.74 -9.67 19.86
C PHE A 225 1.75 -8.82 20.69
N LEU A 226 1.58 -7.56 20.30
CA LEU A 226 0.70 -6.60 20.94
C LEU A 226 -0.59 -6.47 20.10
N PHE A 227 -1.62 -7.24 20.43
CA PHE A 227 -2.90 -7.22 19.71
C PHE A 227 -3.71 -5.97 20.09
N ILE A 228 -3.76 -4.97 19.20
CA ILE A 228 -4.41 -3.70 19.50
C ILE A 228 -5.89 -3.79 19.13
N GLN A 229 -6.76 -3.51 20.09
CA GLN A 229 -8.20 -3.50 19.89
C GLN A 229 -8.67 -2.18 19.24
N GLY A 230 -9.47 -2.26 18.17
CA GLY A 230 -10.21 -1.11 17.64
C GLY A 230 -11.26 -0.61 18.64
N HIS A 231 -11.56 0.68 18.60
CA HIS A 231 -12.44 1.35 19.58
C HIS A 231 -13.86 1.64 19.07
N LEU A 232 -14.10 1.48 17.76
CA LEU A 232 -15.42 1.64 17.18
C LEU A 232 -16.07 0.26 17.08
N PRO A 233 -17.23 0.02 17.72
CA PRO A 233 -17.96 -1.22 17.52
C PRO A 233 -18.40 -1.31 16.05
N ALA A 234 -18.26 -2.49 15.46
CA ALA A 234 -18.82 -2.78 14.14
C ALA A 234 -20.14 -3.53 14.36
N GLY A 235 -21.27 -2.93 13.99
CA GLY A 235 -22.60 -3.51 14.17
C GLY A 235 -23.12 -4.26 12.94
N PRO A 236 -24.35 -4.79 13.00
CA PRO A 236 -24.99 -5.56 11.92
C PRO A 236 -25.16 -4.80 10.60
N GLU A 237 -25.10 -3.47 10.64
CA GLU A 237 -25.10 -2.59 9.47
C GLU A 237 -23.82 -2.71 8.62
N ASN A 238 -22.71 -3.18 9.21
CA ASN A 238 -21.50 -3.44 8.46
C ASN A 238 -21.64 -4.73 7.64
N PRO A 239 -21.47 -4.71 6.30
CA PRO A 239 -21.64 -5.89 5.46
C PRO A 239 -20.77 -7.09 5.87
N GLN A 240 -19.59 -6.84 6.46
CA GLN A 240 -18.68 -7.90 6.91
C GLN A 240 -19.12 -8.53 8.24
N HIS A 241 -19.97 -7.86 9.02
CA HIS A 241 -20.43 -8.35 10.32
C HIS A 241 -21.15 -9.68 10.18
N ARG A 242 -22.04 -9.82 9.19
CA ARG A 242 -22.79 -11.05 8.94
C ARG A 242 -21.85 -12.24 8.66
N LEU A 243 -20.84 -12.01 7.83
CA LEU A 243 -19.86 -13.05 7.49
C LEU A 243 -19.05 -13.44 8.73
N MET A 244 -18.50 -12.46 9.44
CA MET A 244 -17.66 -12.70 10.61
C MET A 244 -18.42 -13.35 11.77
N SER A 245 -19.69 -12.97 11.98
CA SER A 245 -20.58 -13.60 12.97
C SER A 245 -20.84 -15.08 12.67
N THR A 246 -20.72 -15.51 11.42
CA THR A 246 -20.88 -16.93 11.04
C THR A 246 -19.69 -17.76 11.51
N PHE A 247 -18.47 -17.21 11.49
CA PHE A 247 -17.25 -17.93 11.88
C PHE A 247 -16.90 -17.76 13.35
N PHE A 248 -17.29 -16.62 13.94
CA PHE A 248 -17.00 -16.27 15.32
C PHE A 248 -18.32 -15.86 16.00
N PRO A 249 -19.22 -16.83 16.26
CA PRO A 249 -20.45 -16.54 16.97
C PRO A 249 -20.12 -15.94 18.35
N ASP A 250 -20.99 -15.06 18.83
CA ASP A 250 -20.91 -14.42 20.15
C ASP A 250 -19.73 -13.46 20.37
N GLN A 251 -18.94 -13.17 19.34
CA GLN A 251 -17.87 -12.17 19.42
C GLN A 251 -18.40 -10.75 19.17
N LEU A 252 -17.89 -9.79 19.93
CA LEU A 252 -18.04 -8.37 19.61
C LEU A 252 -17.00 -7.97 18.58
N PHE A 253 -17.45 -7.33 17.51
CA PHE A 253 -16.58 -6.88 16.44
C PHE A 253 -16.30 -5.39 16.54
N TRP A 254 -15.12 -5.02 16.06
CA TRP A 254 -14.61 -3.66 16.16
C TRP A 254 -13.93 -3.24 14.86
N GLN A 255 -13.72 -1.94 14.75
CA GLN A 255 -12.97 -1.27 13.71
C GLN A 255 -12.19 -0.10 14.32
N TYR A 256 -11.23 0.42 13.58
CA TYR A 256 -10.38 1.51 14.07
C TYR A 256 -10.85 2.88 13.58
N ALA A 257 -10.59 3.91 14.38
CA ALA A 257 -10.36 5.26 13.89
C ALA A 257 -8.89 5.64 14.03
N GLN A 258 -8.41 6.38 13.04
CA GLN A 258 -6.99 6.62 12.77
C GLN A 258 -6.26 7.34 13.92
N GLU A 259 -6.92 8.29 14.58
CA GLU A 259 -6.32 9.15 15.60
C GLU A 259 -5.89 8.38 16.85
N THR A 260 -6.64 7.36 17.25
CA THR A 260 -6.37 6.60 18.48
C THR A 260 -5.15 5.69 18.39
N LEU A 261 -4.76 5.27 17.19
CA LEU A 261 -3.73 4.24 17.03
C LEU A 261 -2.32 4.77 17.32
N GLN A 262 -2.00 6.00 16.92
CA GLN A 262 -0.70 6.60 17.21
C GLN A 262 -0.50 6.80 18.70
N GLN A 263 -1.54 7.28 19.41
CA GLN A 263 -1.49 7.39 20.87
C GLN A 263 -1.26 6.01 21.50
N LYS A 264 -1.99 4.98 21.04
CA LYS A 264 -1.83 3.62 21.55
C LYS A 264 -0.42 3.06 21.34
N LEU A 265 0.19 3.28 20.17
CA LEU A 265 1.57 2.86 19.92
C LEU A 265 2.58 3.55 20.83
N ARG A 266 2.36 4.84 21.13
CA ARG A 266 3.21 5.58 22.09
C ARG A 266 3.06 5.04 23.51
N GLU A 267 1.84 4.74 23.95
CA GLU A 267 1.57 4.11 25.26
C GLU A 267 2.22 2.72 25.38
N LEU A 268 2.27 1.98 24.28
CA LEU A 268 2.83 0.64 24.22
C LEU A 268 4.33 0.62 23.91
N ALA A 269 4.97 1.77 23.70
CA ALA A 269 6.37 1.85 23.31
C ALA A 269 7.31 1.14 24.32
N PRO A 270 8.43 0.55 23.85
CA PRO A 270 8.87 0.48 22.46
C PRO A 270 8.02 -0.52 21.63
N VAL A 271 7.75 -0.17 20.38
CA VAL A 271 7.14 -1.04 19.36
C VAL A 271 8.07 -1.06 18.15
N ASP A 272 8.54 -2.24 17.75
CA ASP A 272 9.54 -2.38 16.69
C ASP A 272 8.92 -2.46 15.31
N GLY A 273 7.70 -2.98 15.22
CA GLY A 273 6.99 -3.04 13.96
C GLY A 273 5.51 -3.24 14.10
N VAL A 274 4.82 -3.11 12.98
CA VAL A 274 3.36 -3.27 12.87
C VAL A 274 3.04 -4.34 11.84
N ILE A 275 2.14 -5.26 12.17
CA ILE A 275 1.51 -6.17 11.23
C ILE A 275 0.04 -5.77 11.11
N GLY A 276 -0.41 -5.40 9.91
CA GLY A 276 -1.81 -5.07 9.64
C GLY A 276 -2.55 -6.14 8.84
N PHE A 277 -3.86 -6.28 9.07
CA PHE A 277 -4.75 -7.15 8.28
C PHE A 277 -5.94 -6.36 7.74
N SER A 278 -6.26 -6.48 6.44
CA SER A 278 -7.37 -5.74 5.79
C SER A 278 -7.38 -4.25 6.18
N GLN A 279 -8.39 -3.74 6.90
CA GLN A 279 -8.39 -2.36 7.41
C GLN A 279 -7.14 -2.04 8.26
N GLY A 280 -6.69 -2.97 9.10
CA GLY A 280 -5.46 -2.83 9.87
C GLY A 280 -4.22 -2.62 8.99
N SER A 281 -4.21 -3.14 7.76
CA SER A 281 -3.12 -2.89 6.80
C SER A 281 -3.09 -1.42 6.33
N ASN A 282 -4.25 -0.77 6.16
CA ASN A 282 -4.36 0.66 5.75
C ASN A 282 -3.74 1.51 6.83
N LEU A 283 -4.07 1.16 8.06
CA LEU A 283 -3.62 1.87 9.23
C LEU A 283 -2.14 1.62 9.47
N ALA A 284 -1.65 0.38 9.32
CA ALA A 284 -0.23 0.06 9.43
C ALA A 284 0.64 0.91 8.48
N LEU A 285 0.23 1.05 7.21
CA LEU A 285 0.90 1.93 6.25
C LEU A 285 0.82 3.40 6.65
N HIS A 286 -0.34 3.87 7.09
CA HIS A 286 -0.48 5.25 7.57
C HIS A 286 0.42 5.53 8.78
N LEU A 287 0.53 4.56 9.70
CA LEU A 287 1.43 4.62 10.85
C LEU A 287 2.90 4.69 10.42
N ALA A 288 3.27 3.90 9.40
CA ALA A 288 4.60 3.92 8.78
C ALA A 288 4.93 5.30 8.19
N GLY A 289 4.00 5.89 7.43
CA GLY A 289 4.15 7.22 6.85
C GLY A 289 4.42 8.25 7.94
N ARG A 290 3.60 8.28 8.99
CA ARG A 290 3.80 9.16 10.14
C ARG A 290 5.14 8.93 10.87
N ALA A 291 5.56 7.67 11.02
CA ALA A 291 6.85 7.33 11.63
C ALA A 291 8.01 7.90 10.80
N SER A 292 7.97 7.74 9.47
CA SER A 292 9.03 8.21 8.56
C SER A 292 9.23 9.72 8.53
N ILE A 293 8.18 10.50 8.81
CA ILE A 293 8.23 11.97 8.90
C ILE A 293 8.40 12.48 10.35
N GLY A 294 8.66 11.58 11.30
CA GLY A 294 8.89 11.94 12.71
C GLY A 294 7.65 12.38 13.50
N THR A 295 6.43 12.19 12.98
CA THR A 295 5.18 12.57 13.66
C THR A 295 4.45 11.39 14.33
N GLY A 296 4.92 10.16 14.10
CA GLY A 296 4.40 8.92 14.66
C GLY A 296 5.35 8.24 15.64
N ALA A 297 4.91 7.15 16.26
CA ALA A 297 5.82 6.24 16.97
C ALA A 297 6.87 5.69 15.97
N PRO A 298 8.17 5.65 16.33
CA PRO A 298 9.19 5.09 15.45
C PRO A 298 8.93 3.59 15.23
N LEU A 299 9.08 3.13 13.99
CA LEU A 299 8.88 1.73 13.60
C LEU A 299 10.08 1.29 12.75
N SER A 300 10.63 0.11 13.02
CA SER A 300 11.67 -0.50 12.19
C SER A 300 11.11 -1.24 10.99
N PHE A 301 9.90 -1.77 11.08
CA PHE A 301 9.26 -2.46 9.96
C PHE A 301 7.75 -2.38 10.01
N VAL A 302 7.14 -2.52 8.85
CA VAL A 302 5.68 -2.64 8.70
C VAL A 302 5.40 -3.77 7.72
N GLU A 303 4.59 -4.72 8.17
CA GLU A 303 4.09 -5.84 7.39
C GLU A 303 2.56 -5.69 7.23
N THR A 304 2.05 -6.07 6.07
CA THR A 304 0.63 -5.88 5.75
C THR A 304 0.09 -7.09 5.03
N HIS A 305 -1.07 -7.56 5.48
CA HIS A 305 -1.79 -8.67 4.89
C HIS A 305 -3.14 -8.15 4.36
N GLY A 306 -3.20 -7.95 3.04
CA GLY A 306 -4.43 -7.64 2.33
C GLY A 306 -5.19 -8.91 1.93
N TYR A 307 -6.51 -8.81 1.80
CA TYR A 307 -7.33 -9.89 1.23
C TYR A 307 -7.08 -9.94 -0.29
N HIS A 308 -6.29 -10.91 -0.76
CA HIS A 308 -6.19 -11.18 -2.20
C HIS A 308 -7.37 -12.06 -2.63
N ALA A 309 -8.51 -11.44 -2.97
CA ALA A 309 -9.62 -12.14 -3.63
C ALA A 309 -9.34 -12.46 -5.12
N PHE A 310 -8.16 -12.13 -5.66
CA PHE A 310 -7.92 -12.10 -7.12
C PHE A 310 -7.11 -13.26 -7.72
N PHE A 311 -6.70 -14.28 -6.97
CA PHE A 311 -5.93 -15.41 -7.51
C PHE A 311 -6.64 -16.75 -7.30
N LYS A 312 -7.70 -17.00 -8.08
CA LYS A 312 -8.21 -18.35 -8.30
C LYS A 312 -7.41 -19.16 -9.34
N GLU A 313 -6.40 -18.59 -10.01
CA GLU A 313 -5.84 -19.22 -11.23
C GLU A 313 -4.35 -19.64 -11.22
N HIS A 314 -3.54 -19.43 -10.17
CA HIS A 314 -2.13 -19.86 -10.21
C HIS A 314 -1.63 -20.58 -8.93
N PRO A 315 -1.41 -21.91 -8.98
CA PRO A 315 -1.03 -22.72 -7.83
C PRO A 315 0.47 -23.03 -7.84
N PHE A 316 1.38 -22.11 -7.48
CA PHE A 316 2.79 -22.53 -7.28
C PHE A 316 3.55 -21.72 -6.22
N ILE A 317 4.39 -22.47 -5.49
CA ILE A 317 5.46 -22.14 -4.52
C ILE A 317 5.03 -22.16 -3.05
N ALA A 318 5.26 -23.30 -2.39
CA ALA A 318 5.47 -23.42 -0.95
C ALA A 318 6.82 -24.16 -0.74
N ARG A 319 7.72 -23.59 0.07
CA ARG A 319 8.84 -24.32 0.70
C ARG A 319 8.64 -24.32 2.22
N PRO A 320 9.16 -25.34 2.94
CA PRO A 320 9.01 -25.45 4.39
C PRO A 320 9.66 -24.28 5.14
N TRP A 321 9.09 -24.00 6.32
CA TRP A 321 9.39 -22.84 7.15
C TRP A 321 10.76 -22.96 7.88
N GLU A 322 11.19 -24.18 8.21
CA GLU A 322 12.36 -24.44 9.07
C GLU A 322 13.69 -24.06 8.41
N GLU A 323 13.84 -24.23 7.09
CA GLU A 323 15.09 -23.92 6.36
C GLU A 323 15.41 -22.43 6.32
N ARG A 324 14.43 -21.56 6.57
CA ARG A 324 14.61 -20.11 6.43
C ARG A 324 15.18 -19.49 7.70
N ILE A 325 14.73 -19.90 8.89
CA ILE A 325 15.15 -19.33 10.18
C ILE A 325 16.65 -19.52 10.46
N ASP A 326 17.20 -20.70 10.15
CA ASP A 326 18.59 -21.04 10.50
C ASP A 326 19.64 -20.22 9.73
N LYS A 327 19.25 -19.68 8.57
CA LYS A 327 20.09 -18.76 7.78
C LYS A 327 20.07 -17.32 8.34
N PHE A 328 19.00 -16.91 9.04
CA PHE A 328 18.84 -15.54 9.55
C PHE A 328 19.61 -15.25 10.83
N THR A 329 19.85 -16.24 11.69
CA THR A 329 20.56 -16.01 12.97
C THR A 329 22.08 -15.87 12.82
N LYS A 330 22.64 -16.07 11.62
CA LYS A 330 24.10 -16.07 11.38
C LYS A 330 24.62 -14.84 10.64
N ASP A 331 23.80 -14.15 9.85
CA ASP A 331 24.24 -12.99 9.06
C ASP A 331 23.73 -11.68 9.66
N LYS A 332 24.65 -10.83 10.13
CA LYS A 332 24.37 -9.47 10.61
C LYS A 332 24.00 -8.58 9.41
N GLY A 333 22.71 -8.51 9.11
CA GLY A 333 22.15 -7.59 8.13
C GLY A 333 20.66 -7.85 7.95
N ALA A 334 19.82 -6.91 8.37
CA ALA A 334 18.37 -7.07 8.32
C ALA A 334 17.87 -7.14 6.87
N VAL A 335 17.30 -8.29 6.48
CA VAL A 335 16.44 -8.43 5.30
C VAL A 335 15.22 -9.28 5.68
N LEU A 336 14.05 -8.66 5.66
CA LEU A 336 12.74 -9.25 5.98
C LEU A 336 12.23 -10.09 4.80
N VAL A 337 11.79 -11.32 5.08
CA VAL A 337 11.20 -12.25 4.09
C VAL A 337 9.69 -12.36 4.28
N LEU A 338 8.96 -12.09 3.19
CA LEU A 338 7.52 -12.24 3.05
C LEU A 338 7.08 -13.71 3.19
N VAL A 339 6.04 -13.96 3.98
CA VAL A 339 5.42 -15.27 4.16
C VAL A 339 3.96 -15.19 3.74
N ARG A 340 3.60 -15.96 2.72
CA ARG A 340 2.21 -16.18 2.31
C ARG A 340 1.62 -17.27 3.20
N VAL A 341 0.68 -16.91 4.08
CA VAL A 341 -0.09 -17.88 4.86
C VAL A 341 -1.33 -18.28 4.05
N PRO A 342 -1.49 -19.56 3.63
CA PRO A 342 -2.75 -20.02 3.08
C PRO A 342 -3.78 -20.18 4.22
N PHE A 343 -4.93 -19.53 4.08
CA PHE A 343 -6.11 -19.85 4.88
C PHE A 343 -6.60 -21.24 4.48
N LEU A 344 -6.49 -22.23 5.36
CA LEU A 344 -7.21 -23.49 5.23
C LEU A 344 -7.71 -23.98 6.60
N CYS A 345 -9.03 -24.07 6.72
CA CYS A 345 -9.68 -25.10 7.52
C CYS A 345 -9.38 -26.45 6.86
N GLY A 346 -8.89 -27.43 7.63
CA GLY A 346 -8.70 -28.80 7.17
C GLY A 346 -7.42 -29.40 7.74
N GLY A 347 -7.54 -30.09 8.87
CA GLY A 347 -6.41 -30.72 9.55
C GLY A 347 -5.74 -31.82 8.72
N THR A 348 -4.46 -32.06 8.96
CA THR A 348 -3.77 -33.36 8.84
C THR A 348 -2.49 -33.33 9.68
N ARG A 349 -2.12 -34.53 10.15
CA ARG A 349 -1.27 -34.90 11.28
C ARG A 349 0.21 -34.48 11.22
N ILE A 350 0.74 -34.40 12.45
CA ILE A 350 2.11 -34.26 12.91
C ILE A 350 3.00 -35.42 12.42
N VAL A 351 4.20 -35.08 11.93
CA VAL A 351 5.49 -35.66 12.38
C VAL A 351 6.42 -34.51 12.66
#